data_AF-A0A661IK20-F1
#
_entry.id   AF-A0A661IK20-F1
#
_cell.length_a   1.000
_cell.length_b   1.000
_cell.length_c   1.000
_cell.angle_alpha   90.00
_cell.angle_beta   90.00
_cell.angle_gamma   90.00
#
_symmetry.space_group_name_H-M   'P 1'
#
loop_
_entity.id
_entity.type
_entity.pdbx_description
1 polymer ?
#
loop_
_entity_poly.entity_id
_entity_poly.type
_entity_poly.pdbx_seq_one_letter_code
_entity_poly.pdbx_strand_id
1 'polypeptide(L)' 'MREEELIKFLYEHDEEFRRLKEEHGWLHRKVEELNAKPVLTPAEKVKREELKKRKLLLKDRMEEIMEEYRKRSEER' A
#
# COMPACT_ATOMS: atom_id res chain seq x y z
N MET A 1 10.98 18.14 -0.47
CA MET A 1 11.22 16.94 0.38
C MET A 1 11.40 15.74 -0.53
N ARG A 2 12.31 14.81 -0.24
CA ARG A 2 12.34 13.53 -0.98
C ARG A 2 11.12 12.70 -0.60
N GLU A 3 10.60 11.91 -1.55
CA GLU A 3 9.43 11.07 -1.33
C GLU A 3 9.60 10.10 -0.14
N GLU A 4 10.81 9.56 0.03
CA GLU A 4 11.16 8.73 1.18
C GLU A 4 11.04 9.46 2.53
N GLU A 5 11.36 10.75 2.58
CA GLU A 5 11.22 11.57 3.80
C GLU A 5 9.76 11.81 4.11
N LEU A 6 8.95 12.11 3.09
CA LEU A 6 7.50 12.28 3.24
C LEU A 6 6.84 10.98 3.73
N ILE A 7 7.22 9.84 3.15
CA ILE A 7 6.73 8.52 3.58
C ILE A 7 7.11 8.23 5.03
N LYS A 8 8.33 8.56 5.47
CA LYS A 8 8.73 8.38 6.88
C LYS A 8 7.93 9.30 7.80
N PHE A 9 7.81 10.57 7.44
CA PHE A 9 7.04 11.54 8.20
C PHE A 9 5.58 11.09 8.35
N LEU A 10 4.90 10.76 7.25
CA LEU A 10 3.53 10.25 7.26
C LEU A 10 3.42 8.96 8.08
N TYR A 11 4.40 8.07 7.99
CA TYR A 11 4.38 6.84 8.80
C TYR A 11 4.50 7.08 10.32
N GLU A 12 5.12 8.18 10.73
CA GLU A 12 5.28 8.55 12.14
C GLU A 12 4.14 9.43 12.65
N HIS A 13 3.62 10.31 11.80
CA HIS A 13 2.62 11.33 12.16
C HIS A 13 1.18 10.98 11.76
N ASP A 14 0.99 10.03 10.85
CA ASP A 14 -0.30 9.64 10.32
C ASP A 14 -0.56 8.13 10.56
N GLU A 15 -1.45 7.85 11.51
CA GLU A 15 -1.82 6.46 11.85
C GLU A 15 -2.54 5.74 10.70
N GLU A 16 -3.28 6.46 9.85
CA GLU A 16 -3.93 5.88 8.68
C GLU A 16 -2.86 5.42 7.69
N PHE A 17 -1.89 6.28 7.36
CA PHE A 17 -0.77 5.95 6.48
C PHE A 17 0.07 4.78 7.02
N ARG A 18 0.32 4.74 8.33
CA ARG A 18 0.99 3.61 8.98
C ARG A 18 0.23 2.30 8.73
N ARG A 19 -1.07 2.27 9.00
CA ARG A 19 -1.92 1.07 8.80
C ARG A 19 -1.96 0.65 7.32
N LEU A 20 -2.12 1.61 6.41
CA LEU A 20 -2.10 1.35 4.97
C LEU A 20 -0.77 0.71 4.53
N LYS A 21 0.36 1.20 5.05
CA LYS A 21 1.68 0.66 4.75
C LYS A 21 1.89 -0.75 5.31
N GLU A 22 1.44 -1.00 6.53
CA GLU A 22 1.47 -2.33 7.14
C GLU A 22 0.60 -3.32 6.35
N GLU A 23 -0.62 -2.92 5.99
CA GLU A 23 -1.54 -3.74 5.20
C GLU A 23 -0.98 -3.99 3.79
N HIS A 24 -0.37 -2.99 3.15
CA HIS A 24 0.29 -3.13 1.85
C HIS A 24 1.45 -4.15 1.93
N GLY A 25 2.25 -4.12 3.00
CA GLY A 25 3.31 -5.10 3.25
C GLY A 25 2.76 -6.51 3.46
N TRP A 26 1.67 -6.64 4.21
CA TRP A 26 0.99 -7.92 4.44
C TRP A 26 0.42 -8.50 3.14
N LEU A 27 -0.27 -7.68 2.34
CA LEU A 27 -0.78 -8.07 1.02
C LEU A 27 0.35 -8.49 0.09
N HIS A 28 1.49 -7.78 0.12
CA HIS A 28 2.64 -8.13 -0.70
C HIS A 28 3.16 -9.53 -0.36
N ARG A 29 3.37 -9.83 0.93
CA ARG A 29 3.76 -11.18 1.38
C ARG A 29 2.74 -12.23 0.95
N LYS A 30 1.45 -11.97 1.12
CA LYS A 30 0.39 -12.90 0.71
C LYS A 30 0.39 -13.17 -0.80
N VAL A 31 0.61 -12.14 -1.62
CA VAL A 31 0.74 -12.29 -3.07
C VAL A 31 1.98 -13.09 -3.43
N GLU A 32 3.11 -12.86 -2.75
CA GLU A 32 4.34 -13.63 -2.95
C GLU A 32 4.19 -15.09 -2.54
N GLU A 33 3.56 -15.37 -1.40
CA GLU A 33 3.24 -16.75 -0.97
C GLU A 33 2.41 -17.48 -2.03
N LEU A 34 1.44 -16.80 -2.65
CA LEU A 34 0.65 -17.38 -3.73
C LEU A 34 1.46 -17.53 -5.03
N ASN A 35 2.29 -16.54 -5.39
CA ASN A 35 3.13 -16.63 -6.59
C ASN A 35 4.23 -17.70 -6.46
N ALA A 36 4.70 -17.97 -5.24
CA ALA A 36 5.67 -19.03 -4.96
C ALA A 36 5.07 -20.44 -5.12
N LYS A 37 3.74 -20.58 -5.08
CA LYS A 37 3.10 -21.87 -5.32
C LYS A 37 3.14 -22.22 -6.82
N PRO A 38 3.62 -23.42 -7.19
CA PRO A 38 3.69 -23.83 -8.60
C PRO A 38 2.32 -24.05 -9.23
N VAL A 39 1.30 -24.38 -8.43
CA VAL A 39 -0.07 -24.57 -8.88
C VAL A 39 -1.01 -23.84 -7.93
N LEU A 40 -1.82 -22.94 -8.48
CA LEU A 40 -2.86 -22.21 -7.75
C LEU A 40 -4.22 -22.81 -8.03
N THR A 41 -4.96 -23.10 -6.97
CA THR A 41 -6.37 -23.48 -7.07
C THR A 41 -7.21 -22.32 -7.64
N PRO A 42 -8.40 -22.58 -8.20
CA PRO A 42 -9.29 -21.53 -8.69
C PRO A 42 -9.61 -20.47 -7.63
N ALA A 43 -9.82 -20.89 -6.39
CA ALA A 43 -10.04 -19.99 -5.25
C ALA A 43 -8.81 -19.11 -4.99
N GLU A 44 -7.60 -19.65 -5.07
CA GLU A 44 -6.37 -18.88 -4.88
C GLU A 44 -6.08 -17.93 -6.05
N LYS A 45 -6.46 -18.28 -7.28
CA LYS A 45 -6.36 -17.35 -8.42
C LYS A 45 -7.23 -16.12 -8.21
N VAL A 46 -8.49 -16.32 -7.80
CA VAL A 46 -9.40 -15.22 -7.45
C VAL A 46 -8.81 -14.41 -6.30
N LYS A 47 -8.33 -15.07 -5.25
CA LYS A 47 -7.69 -14.41 -4.11
C LYS A 47 -6.46 -13.60 -4.51
N ARG A 48 -5.62 -14.11 -5.42
CA ARG A 48 -4.45 -13.37 -5.95
C ARG A 48 -4.87 -12.09 -6.65
N GLU A 49 -5.88 -12.16 -7.50
CA GLU A 49 -6.39 -10.99 -8.22
C GLU A 49 -7.03 -9.99 -7.27
N GLU A 50 -7.76 -10.45 -6.25
CA GLU A 50 -8.33 -9.60 -5.21
C GLU A 50 -7.24 -8.92 -4.36
N LEU A 51 -6.18 -9.66 -3.98
CA LEU A 51 -5.03 -9.12 -3.25
C LEU A 51 -4.27 -8.07 -4.09
N LYS A 52 -4.11 -8.28 -5.40
CA LYS A 52 -3.52 -7.27 -6.30
C LYS A 52 -4.37 -6.01 -6.37
N LYS A 53 -5.69 -6.14 -6.50
CA LYS A 53 -6.61 -4.99 -6.51
C LYS A 53 -6.55 -4.22 -5.20
N ARG A 54 -6.57 -4.92 -4.06
CA ARG A 54 -6.39 -4.30 -2.74
C ARG A 54 -5.05 -3.59 -2.63
N LYS A 55 -3.97 -4.21 -3.09
CA LYS A 55 -2.64 -3.58 -3.11
C LYS A 55 -2.62 -2.29 -3.92
N LEU A 56 -3.31 -2.27 -5.07
CA LEU A 56 -3.45 -1.06 -5.89
C LEU A 56 -4.24 0.02 -5.13
N LEU A 57 -5.39 -0.34 -4.55
CA LEU A 57 -6.20 0.59 -3.75
C LEU A 57 -5.42 1.21 -2.58
N LEU A 58 -4.63 0.41 -1.86
CA LEU A 58 -3.78 0.92 -0.77
C LEU A 58 -2.70 1.87 -1.30
N LYS A 59 -2.08 1.55 -2.44
CA LYS A 59 -1.11 2.44 -3.09
C LYS A 59 -1.75 3.77 -3.48
N ASP A 60 -2.93 3.71 -4.11
CA ASP A 60 -3.68 4.90 -4.53
C ASP A 60 -4.05 5.75 -3.30
N ARG A 61 -4.49 5.13 -2.21
CA ARG A 61 -4.80 5.82 -0.96
C ARG A 61 -3.56 6.46 -0.31
N MET A 62 -2.42 5.76 -0.33
CA MET A 62 -1.15 6.31 0.15
C MET A 62 -0.70 7.51 -0.71
N GLU A 63 -0.88 7.44 -2.03
CA GLU A 63 -0.60 8.57 -2.94
C GLU A 63 -1.52 9.76 -2.67
N GLU A 64 -2.81 9.53 -2.43
CA GLU A 64 -3.77 10.59 -2.09
C GLU A 64 -3.35 11.32 -0.80
N ILE A 65 -2.98 10.58 0.26
CA ILE A 65 -2.46 11.18 1.51
C ILE A 65 -1.18 11.98 1.25
N MET A 66 -0.27 11.44 0.44
CA MET A 66 0.97 12.15 0.08
C MET A 66 0.67 13.43 -0.70
N GLU A 67 -0.28 13.41 -1.63
CA GLU A 67 -0.67 14.58 -2.42
C GLU A 67 -1.34 15.65 -1.57
N GLU A 68 -2.27 15.26 -0.69
CA GLU A 68 -2.92 16.16 0.27
C GLU A 68 -1.89 16.83 1.18
N TYR A 69 -0.88 16.08 1.65
CA TYR A 69 0.20 16.66 2.43
C TYR A 69 1.08 17.62 1.63
N ARG A 70 1.39 17.29 0.37
CA ARG A 70 2.16 18.17 -0.53
C ARG A 70 1.41 19.49 -0.74
N LYS A 71 0.12 19.42 -1.12
CA LYS A 71 -0.76 20.60 -1.27
C LYS A 71 -0.82 21.44 0.00
N ARG A 72 -1.09 20.81 1.14
CA ARG A 72 -1.16 21.50 2.44
C ARG A 72 0.17 22.12 2.87
N SER A 73 1.30 21.55 2.44
CA SER A 73 2.63 22.11 2.70
C SER A 73 3.01 23.25 1.76
N GLU A 74 2.45 23.29 0.55
CA GLU A 74 2.66 24.35 -0.45
C GLU A 74 1.75 25.57 -0.22
N GLU A 75 0.60 25.40 0.44
CA GLU A 75 -0.31 26.50 0.83
C GLU A 75 0.13 27.27 2.09
N ARG A 76 1.31 26.96 2.66
CA ARG A 76 1.89 27.62 3.84
C ARG A 76 3.10 28.46 3.48
#